data_AF-A0A191WE87-F1
#
_entry.id   AF-A0A191WE87-F1
#
_cell.length_a   1.000
_cell.length_b   1.000
_cell.length_c   1.000
_cell.angle_alpha   90.00
_cell.angle_beta   90.00
_cell.angle_gamma   90.00
#
_symmetry.space_group_name_H-M   'P 1'
#
loop_
_entity.id
_entity.type
_entity.pdbx_description
1 polymer ?
#
loop_
_entity_poly.entity_id
_entity_poly.type
_entity_poly.pdbx_seq_one_letter_code
_entity_poly.pdbx_strand_id
1 'polypeptide(L)'
;MRQDPSLRASEQIAIGHSWGLANVTSSEVAGTHYDKVVSLSGAGMLPEWEPGSTTAYQDLSYRDLLQSAQSLDVVWDGRNPRDHTAFEHGEFFLGPQDEILEHATETVNVQGYPQTTIDARAFGVLLDNHNLITRNVPANAAVLESVLSMVKR
;
A
#
# COMPACT_ATOMS: atom_id res chain seq x y z
N MET A 1 -11.55 5.80 19.15
CA MET A 1 -10.59 5.25 20.14
C MET A 1 -10.16 6.27 21.22
N ARG A 2 -10.19 7.60 21.00
CA ARG A 2 -9.86 8.65 22.00
C ARG A 2 -10.90 8.93 23.10
N GLN A 3 -11.87 8.03 23.32
CA GLN A 3 -12.91 8.24 24.34
C GLN A 3 -12.37 8.05 25.76
N ASP A 4 -11.29 7.27 25.92
CA ASP A 4 -10.56 7.16 27.18
C ASP A 4 -9.72 8.43 27.43
N PRO A 5 -9.94 9.18 28.53
CA PRO A 5 -9.19 10.38 28.85
C PRO A 5 -7.66 10.16 28.91
N SER A 6 -7.21 8.97 29.32
CA SER A 6 -5.78 8.64 29.44
C SER A 6 -5.08 8.51 28.09
N LEU A 7 -5.83 8.32 27.00
CA LEU A 7 -5.30 8.14 25.65
C LEU A 7 -5.49 9.39 24.77
N ARG A 8 -6.07 10.48 25.31
CA ARG A 8 -6.38 11.70 24.53
C ARG A 8 -5.15 12.41 23.99
N ALA A 9 -4.04 12.35 24.72
CA ALA A 9 -2.78 12.99 24.33
C ALA A 9 -1.84 12.04 23.57
N SER A 10 -2.21 10.77 23.42
CA SER A 10 -1.39 9.78 22.72
C SER A 10 -1.64 9.85 21.22
N GLU A 11 -0.55 9.82 20.46
CA GLU A 11 -0.62 9.68 19.01
C GLU A 11 -1.27 8.33 18.63
N GLN A 12 -2.19 8.37 17.67
CA GLN A 12 -2.86 7.22 17.11
C GLN A 12 -2.38 7.01 15.68
N ILE A 13 -1.58 5.96 15.50
CA ILE A 13 -1.06 5.56 14.21
C ILE A 13 -1.80 4.30 13.78
N ALA A 14 -2.41 4.33 12.60
CA ALA A 14 -2.94 3.14 11.95
C ALA A 14 -1.95 2.64 10.89
N ILE A 15 -1.76 1.33 10.82
CA ILE A 15 -0.93 0.70 9.79
C ILE A 15 -1.76 -0.41 9.14
N GLY A 16 -1.95 -0.31 7.82
CA GLY A 16 -2.73 -1.26 7.05
C GLY A 16 -1.88 -1.92 5.97
N HIS A 17 -1.74 -3.25 6.04
CA HIS A 17 -1.13 -4.04 4.96
C HIS A 17 -2.20 -4.63 4.06
N SER A 18 -2.02 -4.59 2.73
CA SER A 18 -2.94 -5.23 1.79
C SER A 18 -4.38 -4.72 2.02
N TRP A 19 -5.37 -5.62 2.09
CA TRP A 19 -6.76 -5.33 2.46
C TRP A 19 -6.93 -4.71 3.87
N GLY A 20 -5.92 -4.77 4.71
CA GLY A 20 -5.91 -4.10 6.01
C GLY A 20 -6.04 -2.57 5.90
N LEU A 21 -5.56 -1.95 4.82
CA LEU A 21 -5.76 -0.51 4.64
C LEU A 21 -7.23 -0.15 4.38
N ALA A 22 -7.95 -0.99 3.62
CA ALA A 22 -9.38 -0.79 3.40
C ALA A 22 -10.14 -0.81 4.73
N ASN A 23 -9.75 -1.65 5.69
CA ASN A 23 -10.33 -1.65 7.04
C ASN A 23 -10.01 -0.36 7.81
N VAL A 24 -8.78 0.14 7.71
CA VAL A 24 -8.36 1.40 8.37
C VAL A 24 -9.18 2.57 7.83
N THR A 25 -9.22 2.74 6.51
CA THR A 25 -9.94 3.85 5.85
C THR A 25 -11.47 3.72 6.04
N SER A 26 -12.02 2.51 6.04
CA SER A 26 -13.42 2.28 6.42
C SER A 26 -13.71 2.68 7.87
N SER A 27 -12.74 2.53 8.78
CA SER A 27 -12.90 2.98 10.16
C SER A 27 -12.91 4.51 10.27
N GLU A 28 -12.23 5.23 9.36
CA GLU A 28 -12.29 6.68 9.26
C GLU A 28 -13.65 7.15 8.76
N VAL A 29 -14.23 6.47 7.76
CA VAL A 29 -15.63 6.67 7.33
C VAL A 29 -16.60 6.48 8.51
N ALA A 30 -16.32 5.51 9.39
CA ALA A 30 -17.10 5.27 10.60
C ALA A 30 -16.83 6.27 11.74
N GLY A 31 -16.00 7.30 11.51
CA GLY A 31 -15.71 8.38 12.46
C GLY A 31 -14.48 8.16 13.35
N THR A 32 -13.62 7.19 13.04
CA THR A 32 -12.30 7.07 13.67
C THR A 32 -11.37 8.15 13.12
N HIS A 33 -10.50 8.68 13.97
CA HIS A 33 -9.49 9.64 13.56
C HIS A 33 -8.12 9.15 14.01
N TYR A 34 -7.15 9.24 13.11
CA TYR A 34 -5.75 8.91 13.34
C TYR A 34 -4.89 10.15 13.11
N ASP A 35 -3.78 10.26 13.83
CA ASP A 35 -2.77 11.28 13.52
C ASP A 35 -1.97 10.88 12.28
N LYS A 36 -1.74 9.57 12.11
CA LYS A 36 -1.02 9.00 10.97
C LYS A 36 -1.67 7.72 10.46
N VAL A 37 -1.66 7.54 9.15
CA VAL A 37 -2.05 6.29 8.49
C VAL A 37 -0.92 5.86 7.56
N VAL A 38 -0.40 4.66 7.79
CA VAL A 38 0.64 4.05 6.96
C VAL A 38 0.05 2.89 6.17
N SER A 39 0.00 3.05 4.86
CA SER A 39 -0.28 1.97 3.91
C SER A 39 1.00 1.19 3.63
N LEU A 40 0.93 -0.13 3.81
CA LEU A 40 1.96 -1.07 3.38
C LEU A 40 1.39 -1.90 2.23
N SER A 41 1.66 -1.53 0.98
CA SER A 41 1.06 -2.16 -0.20
C SER A 41 -0.46 -2.27 -0.05
N GLY A 42 -1.12 -1.15 0.25
CA GLY A 42 -2.51 -1.13 0.69
C GLY A 42 -3.54 -1.22 -0.43
N ALA A 43 -4.67 -1.85 -0.12
CA ALA A 43 -5.86 -1.85 -0.96
C ALA A 43 -6.53 -0.47 -1.01
N GLY A 44 -7.41 -0.27 -1.99
CA GLY A 44 -8.09 1.02 -2.18
C GLY A 44 -9.13 1.36 -1.11
N MET A 45 -9.57 2.62 -1.16
CA MET A 45 -10.50 3.23 -0.23
C MET A 45 -11.94 3.19 -0.76
N LEU A 46 -12.91 3.21 0.17
CA LEU A 46 -14.32 3.32 -0.14
C LEU A 46 -14.64 4.68 -0.80
N PRO A 47 -15.69 4.78 -1.65
CA PRO A 47 -16.09 6.04 -2.26
C PRO A 47 -16.40 7.17 -1.27
N GLU A 48 -16.86 6.82 -0.06
CA GLU A 48 -17.22 7.75 1.00
C GLU A 48 -16.03 8.20 1.84
N TRP A 49 -14.85 7.61 1.63
CA TRP A 49 -13.65 7.98 2.36
C TRP A 49 -13.11 9.33 1.87
N GLU A 50 -12.83 10.19 2.84
CA GLU A 50 -12.21 11.49 2.64
C GLU A 50 -11.00 11.58 3.59
N PRO A 51 -9.86 12.15 3.15
CA PRO A 51 -8.69 12.28 4.01
C PRO A 51 -8.98 13.22 5.18
N GLY A 52 -8.56 12.82 6.39
CA GLY A 52 -8.58 13.68 7.56
C GLY A 52 -7.68 14.89 7.37
N SER A 53 -8.19 16.10 7.62
CA SER A 53 -7.47 17.36 7.38
C SER A 53 -6.21 17.56 8.23
N THR A 54 -6.04 16.76 9.29
CA THR A 54 -4.88 16.77 10.18
C THR A 54 -4.17 15.43 10.23
N THR A 55 -4.56 14.47 9.38
CA THR A 55 -3.98 13.13 9.35
C THR A 55 -2.88 13.09 8.29
N ALA A 56 -1.69 12.60 8.68
CA ALA A 56 -0.63 12.34 7.72
C ALA A 56 -0.80 10.93 7.11
N TYR A 57 -0.86 10.85 5.79
CA TYR A 57 -1.00 9.58 5.07
C TYR A 57 0.27 9.28 4.29
N GLN A 58 0.77 8.04 4.39
CA GLN A 58 1.93 7.57 3.64
C GLN A 58 1.64 6.21 3.01
N ASP A 59 1.99 6.04 1.74
CA ASP A 59 2.07 4.74 1.08
C ASP A 59 3.52 4.30 0.91
N LEU A 60 3.82 3.10 1.41
CA LEU A 60 5.04 2.37 1.14
C LEU A 60 4.67 1.11 0.37
N SER A 61 5.33 0.88 -0.77
CA SER A 61 5.02 -0.24 -1.64
C SER A 61 6.27 -0.74 -2.35
N TYR A 62 6.35 -2.05 -2.58
CA TYR A 62 7.19 -2.65 -3.61
C TYR A 62 6.40 -2.71 -4.93
N ARG A 63 7.07 -3.04 -6.04
CA ARG A 63 6.34 -3.57 -7.19
C ARG A 63 5.76 -4.92 -6.79
N ASP A 64 4.47 -4.96 -6.51
CA ASP A 64 3.78 -6.15 -6.01
C ASP A 64 2.51 -6.48 -6.77
N LEU A 65 1.89 -7.61 -6.40
CA LEU A 65 0.74 -8.15 -7.09
C LEU A 65 -0.49 -7.24 -7.00
N LEU A 66 -0.71 -6.61 -5.84
CA LEU A 66 -1.86 -5.74 -5.63
C LEU A 66 -1.68 -4.41 -6.36
N GLN A 67 -0.50 -3.80 -6.26
CA GLN A 67 -0.17 -2.57 -7.00
C GLN A 67 -0.28 -2.79 -8.51
N SER A 68 0.11 -3.98 -9.00
CA SER A 68 -0.03 -4.34 -10.42
C SER A 68 -1.49 -4.53 -10.84
N ALA A 69 -2.36 -5.03 -9.97
CA ALA A 69 -3.79 -5.15 -10.28
C ALA A 69 -4.49 -3.78 -10.25
N GLN A 70 -4.08 -2.91 -9.32
CA GLN A 70 -4.57 -1.55 -9.15
C GLN A 70 -4.21 -0.65 -10.33
N SER A 71 -2.99 -0.75 -10.86
CA SER A 71 -2.55 0.04 -12.02
C SER A 71 -3.24 -0.32 -13.34
N LEU A 72 -3.91 -1.47 -13.39
CA LEU A 72 -4.72 -1.91 -14.53
C LEU A 72 -6.20 -1.51 -14.38
N ASP A 73 -6.55 -0.72 -13.37
CA ASP A 73 -7.92 -0.33 -13.02
C ASP A 73 -8.88 -1.52 -12.80
N VAL A 74 -8.34 -2.70 -12.43
CA VAL A 74 -9.14 -3.92 -12.24
C VAL A 74 -9.85 -3.92 -10.88
N VAL A 75 -9.36 -3.12 -9.92
CA VAL A 75 -9.87 -3.06 -8.55
C VAL A 75 -9.95 -1.60 -8.07
N TRP A 76 -10.92 -1.33 -7.20
CA TRP A 76 -11.09 -0.07 -6.45
C TRP A 76 -11.37 1.20 -7.26
N ASP A 77 -11.64 1.08 -8.57
CA ASP A 77 -11.99 2.21 -9.46
C ASP A 77 -11.02 3.40 -9.33
N GLY A 78 -9.71 3.11 -9.22
CA GLY A 78 -8.66 4.12 -9.09
C GLY A 78 -8.55 4.78 -7.70
N ARG A 79 -9.36 4.38 -6.71
CA ARG A 79 -9.26 4.87 -5.31
C ARG A 79 -8.12 4.19 -4.55
N ASN A 80 -6.94 4.12 -5.16
CA ASN A 80 -5.77 3.46 -4.59
C ASN A 80 -4.98 4.45 -3.73
N PRO A 81 -4.39 4.03 -2.60
CA PRO A 81 -3.61 4.94 -1.76
C PRO A 81 -2.49 5.59 -2.55
N ARG A 82 -1.73 4.81 -3.32
CA ARG A 82 -0.58 5.29 -4.08
C ARG A 82 -0.92 6.33 -5.16
N ASP A 83 -2.13 6.28 -5.72
CA ASP A 83 -2.56 7.23 -6.76
C ASP A 83 -3.33 8.43 -6.19
N HIS A 84 -3.60 8.42 -4.88
CA HIS A 84 -4.41 9.44 -4.22
C HIS A 84 -3.53 10.55 -3.62
N THR A 85 -3.87 11.81 -3.91
CA THR A 85 -3.06 12.99 -3.54
C THR A 85 -2.84 13.19 -2.04
N ALA A 86 -3.67 12.58 -1.20
CA ALA A 86 -3.51 12.63 0.26
C ALA A 86 -2.35 11.77 0.77
N PHE A 87 -2.04 10.66 0.09
CA PHE A 87 -0.97 9.76 0.49
C PHE A 87 0.34 10.24 -0.13
N GLU A 88 1.27 10.64 0.72
CA GLU A 88 2.65 10.82 0.28
C GLU A 88 3.22 9.44 -0.10
N HIS A 89 4.01 9.38 -1.18
CA HIS A 89 4.72 8.17 -1.55
C HIS A 89 6.01 8.52 -2.30
N GLY A 90 7.04 7.71 -2.11
CA GLY A 90 8.25 7.74 -2.93
C GLY A 90 8.12 6.85 -4.16
N GLU A 91 9.26 6.56 -4.80
CA GLU A 91 9.36 5.44 -5.74
C GLU A 91 9.04 4.10 -5.05
N PHE A 92 8.82 3.05 -5.84
CA PHE A 92 8.70 1.72 -5.27
C PHE A 92 10.03 1.30 -4.63
N PHE A 93 9.95 0.61 -3.50
CA PHE A 93 11.12 -0.12 -2.99
C PHE A 93 11.49 -1.24 -3.96
N LEU A 94 12.79 -1.54 -4.04
CA LEU A 94 13.30 -2.60 -4.91
C LEU A 94 13.29 -3.94 -4.18
N GLY A 95 12.54 -4.89 -4.73
CA GLY A 95 12.50 -6.27 -4.24
C GLY A 95 13.78 -7.05 -4.60
N PRO A 96 14.09 -8.14 -3.89
CA PRO A 96 15.32 -8.93 -4.12
C PRO A 96 15.42 -9.59 -5.50
N GLN A 97 14.32 -9.61 -6.25
CA GLN A 97 14.15 -10.36 -7.48
C GLN A 97 13.51 -9.49 -8.57
N ASP A 98 13.54 -8.16 -8.40
CA ASP A 98 12.89 -7.21 -9.30
C ASP A 98 13.47 -7.25 -10.72
N GLU A 99 14.70 -7.74 -10.91
CA GLU A 99 15.28 -7.98 -12.24
C GLU A 99 14.43 -8.94 -13.09
N ILE A 100 13.68 -9.84 -12.45
CA ILE A 100 12.72 -10.73 -13.14
C ILE A 100 11.53 -9.93 -13.66
N LEU A 101 11.11 -8.88 -12.94
CA LEU A 101 9.99 -8.01 -13.30
C LEU A 101 10.35 -7.00 -14.41
N GLU A 102 11.63 -6.73 -14.61
CA GLU A 102 12.13 -5.89 -15.72
C GLU A 102 12.10 -6.64 -17.07
N HIS A 103 12.14 -7.97 -17.02
CA HIS A 103 12.08 -8.84 -18.21
C HIS A 103 10.68 -9.39 -18.48
N ALA A 104 9.69 -9.09 -17.63
CA ALA A 104 8.31 -9.46 -17.85
C ALA A 104 7.79 -8.79 -19.13
N THR A 105 7.34 -9.59 -20.09
CA THR A 105 7.00 -9.12 -21.43
C THR A 105 5.55 -8.60 -21.47
N GLU A 106 5.34 -7.40 -22.02
CA GLU A 106 4.02 -7.00 -22.50
C GLU A 106 3.64 -7.93 -23.66
N THR A 107 2.56 -8.68 -23.52
CA THR A 107 1.96 -9.40 -24.64
C THR A 107 0.66 -8.73 -25.03
N VAL A 108 0.06 -9.22 -26.12
CA VAL A 108 -1.24 -8.75 -26.58
C VAL A 108 -2.19 -9.94 -26.41
N ASN A 109 -3.30 -9.72 -25.73
CA ASN A 109 -4.30 -10.77 -25.56
C ASN A 109 -4.95 -11.14 -26.89
N VAL A 110 -5.76 -12.22 -26.89
CA VAL A 110 -6.43 -12.68 -28.11
C VAL A 110 -7.42 -11.66 -28.70
N GLN A 111 -7.74 -10.59 -27.95
CA GLN A 111 -8.58 -9.48 -28.38
C GLN A 111 -7.78 -8.21 -28.79
N GLY A 112 -6.44 -8.27 -28.87
CA GLY A 112 -5.63 -7.13 -29.34
C GLY A 112 -5.30 -6.09 -28.27
N TYR A 113 -5.67 -6.33 -27.01
CA TYR A 113 -5.33 -5.42 -25.90
C TYR A 113 -3.97 -5.79 -25.30
N PRO A 114 -3.10 -4.80 -25.01
CA PRO A 114 -1.91 -5.05 -24.23
C PRO A 114 -2.29 -5.72 -22.91
N GLN A 115 -1.71 -6.89 -22.66
CA GLN A 115 -1.75 -7.57 -21.38
C GLN A 115 -0.30 -7.80 -20.95
N THR A 116 0.06 -7.32 -19.78
CA THR A 116 1.27 -7.79 -19.12
C THR A 116 1.09 -9.29 -18.89
N THR A 117 1.79 -10.15 -19.64
CA THR A 117 1.83 -11.57 -19.28
C THR A 117 2.80 -11.68 -18.13
N ILE A 118 2.22 -11.64 -16.94
CA ILE A 118 2.89 -12.05 -15.73
C ILE A 118 3.01 -13.58 -15.84
N ASP A 119 4.17 -14.06 -16.28
CA ASP A 119 4.45 -15.49 -16.21
C ASP A 119 4.46 -15.97 -14.75
N ALA A 120 4.46 -17.28 -14.53
CA ALA A 120 4.41 -17.84 -13.18
C ALA A 120 5.58 -17.36 -12.30
N ARG A 121 6.72 -17.00 -12.89
CA ARG A 121 7.90 -16.53 -12.18
C ARG A 121 7.71 -15.09 -11.73
N ALA A 122 7.30 -14.19 -12.64
CA ALA A 122 6.96 -12.82 -12.32
C ALA A 122 5.81 -12.75 -11.30
N PHE A 123 4.81 -13.64 -11.41
CA PHE A 123 3.71 -13.72 -10.44
C PHE A 123 4.23 -14.06 -9.05
N GLY A 124 5.13 -15.05 -8.96
CA GLY A 124 5.78 -15.42 -7.71
C GLY A 124 6.52 -14.24 -7.07
N VAL A 125 7.30 -13.50 -7.85
CA VAL A 125 8.02 -12.32 -7.37
C VAL A 125 7.07 -11.23 -6.86
N LEU A 126 6.01 -10.91 -7.61
CA LEU A 126 5.01 -9.92 -7.21
C LEU A 126 4.30 -10.32 -5.90
N LEU A 127 4.01 -11.61 -5.72
CA LEU A 127 3.42 -12.13 -4.48
C LEU A 127 4.43 -12.13 -3.32
N ASP A 128 5.69 -12.43 -3.58
CA ASP A 128 6.75 -12.39 -2.58
C ASP A 128 7.01 -10.96 -2.12
N ASN A 129 7.07 -10.00 -3.05
CA ASN A 129 7.17 -8.57 -2.75
C ASN A 129 5.97 -8.07 -1.93
N HIS A 130 4.75 -8.49 -2.26
CA HIS A 130 3.54 -8.15 -1.50
C HIS A 130 3.63 -8.57 -0.03
N ASN A 131 4.27 -9.72 0.23
CA ASN A 131 4.47 -10.23 1.57
C ASN A 131 5.74 -9.70 2.23
N LEU A 132 6.76 -9.32 1.45
CA LEU A 132 8.06 -8.84 1.94
C LEU A 132 7.89 -7.61 2.82
N ILE A 133 6.98 -6.71 2.44
CA ILE A 133 6.82 -5.40 3.09
C ILE A 133 6.52 -5.45 4.58
N THR A 134 5.97 -6.57 5.07
CA THR A 134 5.67 -6.79 6.50
C THR A 134 6.70 -7.63 7.24
N ARG A 135 7.73 -8.15 6.55
CA ARG A 135 8.69 -9.08 7.13
C ARG A 135 9.83 -8.36 7.84
N ASN A 136 10.23 -8.87 9.00
CA ASN A 136 11.45 -8.45 9.69
C ASN A 136 12.67 -9.23 9.17
N VAL A 137 13.12 -8.90 7.96
CA VAL A 137 14.26 -9.55 7.29
C VAL A 137 15.17 -8.49 6.66
N PRO A 138 16.48 -8.77 6.44
CA PRO A 138 17.42 -7.80 5.89
C PRO A 138 16.97 -7.19 4.56
N ALA A 139 16.32 -7.98 3.70
CA ALA A 139 15.79 -7.52 2.42
C ALA A 139 14.69 -6.43 2.55
N ASN A 140 14.06 -6.29 3.72
CA ASN A 140 13.01 -5.29 3.99
C ASN A 140 13.53 -4.14 4.87
N ALA A 141 14.84 -4.05 5.13
CA ALA A 141 15.40 -3.10 6.10
C ALA A 141 15.03 -1.64 5.78
N ALA A 142 15.07 -1.25 4.51
CA ALA A 142 14.74 0.12 4.09
C ALA A 142 13.29 0.51 4.44
N VAL A 143 12.32 -0.38 4.17
CA VAL A 143 10.91 -0.14 4.55
C VAL A 143 10.77 -0.06 6.06
N LEU A 144 11.40 -0.98 6.81
CA LEU A 144 11.34 -0.98 8.27
C LEU A 144 11.92 0.30 8.87
N GLU A 145 13.00 0.83 8.28
CA GLU A 145 13.57 2.13 8.65
C GLU A 145 12.60 3.28 8.35
N SER A 146 11.93 3.28 7.19
CA SER A 146 10.90 4.26 6.85
C SER A 146 9.73 4.21 7.85
N VAL A 147 9.18 3.02 8.13
CA VAL A 147 8.10 2.84 9.12
C VAL A 147 8.54 3.33 10.50
N LEU A 148 9.74 2.95 10.93
CA LEU A 148 10.28 3.36 12.23
C LEU A 148 10.43 4.88 12.33
N SER A 149 10.83 5.54 11.25
CA SER A 149 10.95 6.99 11.20
C SER A 149 9.59 7.70 11.32
N MET A 150 8.52 7.10 10.80
CA MET A 150 7.15 7.64 10.88
C MET A 150 6.54 7.44 12.27
N VAL A 151 6.83 6.32 12.92
CA VAL A 151 6.28 5.99 14.25
C VAL A 151 6.98 6.76 15.37
N LYS A 152 8.22 7.20 15.19
CA LYS A 152 9.01 7.87 16.24
C LYS A 152 8.96 9.40 16.24
N ARG A 153 8.47 10.01 15.17
CA ARG A 153 8.38 11.48 15.04
C ARG A 153 7.12 12.00 15.69
#